data_AF-A0A353EQ32-F1
#
_entry.id   AF-A0A353EQ32-F1
#
_cell.length_a   1.000
_cell.length_b   1.000
_cell.length_c   1.000
_cell.angle_alpha   90.00
_cell.angle_beta   90.00
_cell.angle_gamma   90.00
#
_symmetry.space_group_name_H-M   'P 1'
#
loop_
_entity.id
_entity.type
_entity.pdbx_description
1 polymer ?
#
loop_
_entity_poly.entity_id
_entity_poly.type
_entity_poly.pdbx_seq_one_letter_code
_entity_poly.pdbx_strand_id
1 'polypeptide(L)'
;MKTKLLTLMLILLALPAFAEQRPRPLGSDSRIKHVIYNPNEIYEIKSTFGYQTTIEFSESESIQVASIGDSIAWQVVPMGNRVFLKPVEPNPRTNLTVITNKRTYYFNLSTIDARVVSDMTYLVRFEYSNAAFTSNGAFKPKLPDAYNFNYKLKDDKKSGLVRAFDDGDFTYLQFKSTSDLPAIFWIDSSGKESIVNYRIQGPYVVVERVVDKLLLRRGGIVGTVIRKKAKNNSGYLSSN
;
A
#
# COMPACT_ATOMS: atom_id res chain seq x y z
N MET A 1 9.45 -74.48 -33.64
CA MET A 1 8.28 -73.71 -34.14
C MET A 1 7.15 -73.93 -33.15
N LYS A 2 6.79 -73.02 -32.24
CA LYS A 2 6.04 -71.78 -32.50
C LYS A 2 6.47 -70.71 -31.49
N THR A 3 7.31 -69.83 -32.00
CA THR A 3 7.70 -68.53 -31.44
C THR A 3 6.50 -67.60 -31.25
N LYS A 4 6.58 -66.77 -30.20
CA LYS A 4 6.11 -65.39 -30.17
C LYS A 4 4.61 -65.17 -30.44
N LEU A 5 3.73 -65.48 -29.48
CA LEU A 5 2.40 -64.85 -29.46
C LEU A 5 1.70 -64.82 -28.09
N LEU A 6 2.45 -64.86 -26.98
CA LEU A 6 1.85 -64.74 -25.64
C LEU A 6 2.61 -63.76 -24.75
N THR A 7 3.24 -62.76 -25.37
CA THR A 7 3.93 -61.66 -24.65
C THR A 7 3.12 -60.35 -24.70
N LEU A 8 1.90 -60.37 -25.27
CA LEU A 8 1.14 -59.16 -25.60
C LEU A 8 -0.25 -59.08 -24.97
N MET A 9 -0.56 -59.92 -23.97
CA MET A 9 -1.87 -59.89 -23.35
C MET A 9 -1.70 -59.90 -21.83
N LEU A 10 -2.14 -58.80 -21.21
CA LEU A 10 -2.24 -58.57 -19.77
C LEU A 10 -1.04 -57.98 -19.00
N ILE A 11 -0.28 -57.07 -19.62
CA ILE A 11 0.35 -55.94 -18.87
C ILE A 11 -0.75 -54.88 -18.57
N LEU A 12 -1.89 -55.30 -18.01
CA LEU A 12 -3.08 -54.45 -17.89
C LEU A 12 -3.68 -54.40 -16.47
N LEU A 13 -2.84 -54.45 -15.44
CA LEU A 13 -3.24 -54.23 -14.05
C LEU A 13 -2.31 -53.27 -13.32
N ALA A 14 -1.85 -52.21 -14.01
CA ALA A 14 -1.27 -51.05 -13.34
C ALA A 14 -2.39 -50.13 -12.85
N LEU A 15 -2.83 -50.30 -11.60
CA LEU A 15 -3.61 -49.27 -10.89
C LEU A 15 -2.73 -48.71 -9.77
N PRO A 16 -2.37 -47.44 -9.87
CA PRO A 16 -2.92 -46.51 -8.91
C PRO A 16 -3.59 -45.34 -9.63
N ALA A 17 -4.91 -45.37 -9.71
CA ALA A 17 -5.69 -44.21 -10.11
C ALA A 17 -5.86 -43.29 -8.90
N PHE A 18 -4.81 -42.58 -8.52
CA PHE A 18 -4.96 -41.33 -7.77
C PHE A 18 -5.13 -40.19 -8.75
N ALA A 19 -6.25 -40.21 -9.49
CA ALA A 19 -6.74 -39.00 -10.12
C ALA A 19 -7.33 -38.16 -8.99
N GLU A 20 -6.49 -37.32 -8.37
CA GLU A 20 -6.92 -36.24 -7.48
C GLU A 20 -8.01 -35.44 -8.21
N GLN A 21 -9.28 -35.74 -7.95
CA GLN A 21 -10.40 -34.94 -8.43
C GLN A 21 -10.35 -33.61 -7.67
N ARG A 22 -9.60 -32.66 -8.22
CA ARG A 22 -9.58 -31.29 -7.74
C ARG A 22 -10.97 -30.69 -7.93
N PRO A 23 -11.52 -29.99 -6.92
CA PRO A 23 -12.89 -29.51 -6.93
C PRO A 23 -13.19 -28.63 -8.15
N ARG A 24 -14.32 -28.88 -8.80
CA ARG A 24 -15.09 -27.89 -9.58
C ARG A 24 -16.52 -28.04 -9.06
N PRO A 25 -17.21 -27.00 -8.57
CA PRO A 25 -17.65 -25.92 -9.45
C PRO A 25 -17.58 -24.50 -8.89
N LEU A 26 -17.71 -23.62 -9.87
CA LEU A 26 -17.67 -22.17 -9.93
C LEU A 26 -18.96 -21.54 -9.35
N GLY A 27 -18.91 -21.17 -8.08
CA GLY A 27 -19.42 -19.89 -7.54
C GLY A 27 -18.23 -19.35 -6.73
N SER A 28 -17.97 -18.04 -6.69
CA SER A 28 -16.75 -17.52 -6.04
C SER A 28 -16.56 -18.17 -4.66
N ASP A 29 -15.50 -18.96 -4.49
CA ASP A 29 -15.20 -19.61 -3.21
C ASP A 29 -15.18 -18.52 -2.13
N SER A 30 -15.96 -18.66 -1.06
CA SER A 30 -16.15 -17.60 -0.06
C SER A 30 -14.86 -17.20 0.65
N ARG A 31 -13.84 -18.06 0.58
CA ARG A 31 -12.51 -17.83 1.15
C ARG A 31 -11.60 -17.01 0.23
N ILE A 32 -12.04 -16.76 -1.00
CA ILE A 32 -11.46 -15.80 -1.94
C ILE A 32 -12.28 -14.51 -1.84
N LYS A 33 -11.68 -13.49 -1.26
CA LYS A 33 -12.32 -12.19 -1.01
C LYS A 33 -11.82 -11.17 -2.00
N HIS A 34 -12.74 -10.36 -2.51
CA HIS A 34 -12.44 -9.24 -3.38
C HIS A 34 -12.68 -7.95 -2.60
N VAL A 35 -11.74 -7.02 -2.69
CA VAL A 35 -11.80 -5.73 -1.98
C VAL A 35 -11.48 -4.62 -2.96
N ILE A 36 -12.31 -3.58 -2.99
CA ILE A 36 -12.04 -2.41 -3.81
C ILE A 36 -10.95 -1.58 -3.13
N TYR A 37 -9.91 -1.22 -3.87
CA TYR A 37 -8.86 -0.35 -3.35
C TYR A 37 -9.34 1.09 -3.14
N ASN A 38 -9.10 1.58 -1.92
CA ASN A 38 -9.25 2.95 -1.48
C ASN A 38 -7.96 3.39 -0.73
N PRO A 39 -7.34 4.53 -1.10
CA PRO A 39 -6.11 5.00 -0.44
C PRO A 39 -6.29 5.40 1.03
N ASN A 40 -7.52 5.69 1.48
CA ASN A 40 -7.82 6.19 2.83
C ASN A 40 -8.47 5.13 3.73
N GLU A 41 -8.30 3.86 3.40
CA GLU A 41 -8.95 2.74 4.10
C GLU A 41 -7.92 1.81 4.73
N ILE A 42 -8.28 1.27 5.90
CA ILE A 42 -7.50 0.24 6.60
C ILE A 42 -8.23 -1.08 6.38
N TYR A 43 -7.55 -2.05 5.79
CA TYR A 43 -8.14 -3.34 5.46
C TYR A 43 -7.96 -4.33 6.59
N GLU A 44 -9.06 -4.88 7.11
CA GLU A 44 -9.01 -5.94 8.10
C GLU A 44 -8.82 -7.31 7.42
N ILE A 45 -7.70 -7.97 7.71
CA ILE A 45 -7.38 -9.29 7.20
C ILE A 45 -7.52 -10.29 8.33
N LYS A 46 -8.46 -11.22 8.15
CA LYS A 46 -8.71 -12.34 9.06
C LYS A 46 -8.03 -13.59 8.51
N SER A 47 -6.82 -13.86 9.01
CA SER A 47 -6.07 -15.08 8.72
C SER A 47 -6.45 -16.21 9.67
N THR A 48 -6.00 -17.43 9.40
CA THR A 48 -6.31 -18.59 10.24
C THR A 48 -5.01 -19.21 10.71
N PHE A 49 -4.92 -19.47 12.02
CA PHE A 49 -3.73 -20.11 12.58
C PHE A 49 -3.46 -21.47 11.90
N GLY A 50 -2.20 -21.70 11.51
CA GLY A 50 -1.79 -22.90 10.77
C GLY A 50 -2.00 -22.83 9.25
N TYR A 51 -2.62 -21.76 8.74
CA TYR A 51 -2.86 -21.57 7.30
C TYR A 51 -2.21 -20.29 6.78
N GLN A 52 -2.00 -20.24 5.47
CA GLN A 52 -1.46 -19.08 4.80
C GLN A 52 -2.59 -18.28 4.14
N THR A 53 -2.61 -16.98 4.36
CA THR A 53 -3.43 -16.03 3.60
C THR A 53 -2.55 -15.34 2.57
N THR A 54 -3.02 -15.22 1.34
CA THR A 54 -2.35 -14.48 0.27
C THR A 54 -3.09 -13.19 0.00
N ILE A 55 -2.36 -12.08 -0.10
CA ILE A 55 -2.88 -10.80 -0.58
C ILE A 55 -2.28 -10.56 -1.97
N GLU A 56 -3.14 -10.31 -2.95
CA GLU A 56 -2.79 -10.09 -4.35
C GLU A 56 -3.12 -8.65 -4.75
N PHE A 57 -2.08 -7.91 -5.13
CA PHE A 57 -2.17 -6.56 -5.68
C PHE A 57 -2.30 -6.58 -7.20
N SER A 58 -2.40 -5.41 -7.84
CA SER A 58 -2.49 -5.33 -9.30
C SER A 58 -1.31 -6.06 -9.95
N GLU A 59 -1.53 -6.73 -11.07
CA GLU A 59 -0.45 -7.33 -11.88
C GLU A 59 0.60 -6.30 -12.31
N SER A 60 0.21 -5.02 -12.37
CA SER A 60 1.07 -3.90 -12.71
C SER A 60 1.84 -3.30 -11.51
N GLU A 61 1.69 -3.89 -10.32
CA GLU A 61 2.37 -3.48 -9.11
C GLU A 61 3.49 -4.44 -8.71
N SER A 62 4.57 -3.87 -8.20
CA SER A 62 5.65 -4.62 -7.57
C SER A 62 5.81 -4.14 -6.13
N ILE A 63 5.91 -5.08 -5.20
CA ILE A 63 6.11 -4.76 -3.79
C ILE A 63 7.54 -4.27 -3.60
N GLN A 64 7.68 -3.09 -3.01
CA GLN A 64 8.96 -2.51 -2.64
C GLN A 64 9.29 -2.81 -1.19
N VAL A 65 8.30 -2.67 -0.30
CA VAL A 65 8.46 -2.85 1.15
C VAL A 65 7.20 -3.48 1.73
N ALA A 66 7.39 -4.43 2.64
CA ALA A 66 6.35 -4.92 3.55
C ALA A 66 6.89 -4.83 4.97
N SER A 67 6.21 -4.07 5.83
CA SER A 67 6.62 -3.81 7.21
C SER A 67 5.50 -4.22 8.16
N ILE A 68 5.80 -5.13 9.09
CA ILE A 68 4.85 -5.63 10.08
C ILE A 68 5.24 -5.18 11.49
N GLY A 69 4.24 -4.92 12.34
CA GLY A 69 4.47 -4.54 13.73
C GLY A 69 5.05 -5.70 14.56
N ASP A 70 4.29 -6.79 14.69
CA ASP A 70 4.71 -8.01 15.39
C ASP A 70 5.22 -9.05 14.39
N SER A 71 6.54 -9.08 14.19
CA SER A 71 7.22 -10.04 13.31
C SER A 71 7.49 -11.41 13.96
N ILE A 72 7.20 -11.56 15.25
CA ILE A 72 7.37 -12.84 15.97
C ILE A 72 6.13 -13.70 15.77
N ALA A 73 4.95 -13.10 15.98
CA ALA A 73 3.69 -13.80 15.85
C ALA A 73 3.22 -13.95 14.38
N TRP A 74 3.88 -13.28 13.43
CA TRP A 74 3.52 -13.29 12.02
C TRP A 74 4.73 -13.41 11.10
N GLN A 75 4.64 -14.36 10.18
CA GLN A 75 5.55 -14.47 9.05
C GLN A 75 4.94 -13.78 7.84
N VAL A 76 5.71 -12.86 7.25
CA VAL A 76 5.33 -12.10 6.05
C VAL A 76 6.37 -12.32 4.97
N VAL A 77 5.91 -12.75 3.78
CA VAL A 77 6.80 -12.98 2.63
C VAL A 77 6.24 -12.25 1.41
N PRO A 78 6.87 -11.14 0.96
CA PRO A 78 6.52 -10.51 -0.29
C PRO A 78 7.15 -11.25 -1.49
N MET A 79 6.39 -11.42 -2.57
CA MET A 79 6.87 -11.99 -3.84
C MET A 79 6.09 -11.41 -5.02
N GLY A 80 6.77 -10.66 -5.89
CA GLY A 80 6.14 -10.01 -7.04
C GLY A 80 5.08 -9.00 -6.62
N ASN A 81 3.83 -9.24 -7.01
CA ASN A 81 2.64 -8.47 -6.64
C ASN A 81 1.84 -9.10 -5.49
N ARG A 82 2.40 -10.08 -4.77
CA ARG A 82 1.70 -10.82 -3.70
C ARG A 82 2.43 -10.76 -2.37
N VAL A 83 1.67 -10.73 -1.28
CA VAL A 83 2.18 -10.93 0.08
C VAL A 83 1.57 -12.20 0.66
N PHE A 84 2.42 -13.07 1.17
CA PHE A 84 2.00 -14.25 1.93
C PHE A 84 2.08 -13.94 3.42
N LEU A 85 0.97 -14.20 4.12
CA LEU A 85 0.83 -14.02 5.55
C LEU A 85 0.59 -15.37 6.20
N LYS A 86 1.40 -15.69 7.21
CA LYS A 86 1.23 -16.87 8.02
C LYS A 86 1.33 -16.50 9.50
N PRO A 87 0.23 -16.55 10.26
CA PRO A 87 0.30 -16.43 11.71
C PRO A 87 1.05 -17.63 12.30
N VAL A 88 1.96 -17.35 13.23
CA VAL A 88 2.80 -18.33 13.93
C VAL A 88 2.28 -18.61 15.35
N GLU A 89 1.42 -17.73 15.86
CA GLU A 89 0.74 -17.89 17.16
C GLU A 89 -0.79 -17.90 17.00
N PRO A 90 -1.53 -18.44 17.99
CA PRO A 90 -2.98 -18.33 18.05
C PRO A 90 -3.43 -16.95 18.56
N ASN A 91 -4.41 -16.34 17.90
CA ASN A 91 -5.01 -15.04 18.26
C ASN A 91 -4.09 -13.79 18.23
N PRO A 92 -3.01 -13.70 17.43
CA PRO A 92 -2.22 -12.49 17.37
C PRO A 92 -2.96 -11.38 16.61
N ARG A 93 -2.68 -10.14 16.99
CA ARG A 93 -3.19 -8.93 16.34
C ARG A 93 -2.06 -7.96 16.11
N THR A 94 -1.93 -7.45 14.90
CA THR A 94 -0.89 -6.48 14.54
C THR A 94 -1.31 -5.67 13.31
N ASN A 95 -0.58 -4.61 13.01
CA ASN A 95 -0.66 -3.93 11.73
C ASN A 95 0.37 -4.46 10.73
N LEU A 96 0.09 -4.25 9.45
CA LEU A 96 1.01 -4.45 8.32
C LEU A 96 0.87 -3.28 7.35
N THR A 97 1.99 -2.75 6.89
CA THR A 97 2.05 -1.75 5.83
C THR A 97 2.76 -2.34 4.63
N VAL A 98 2.15 -2.25 3.46
CA VAL A 98 2.75 -2.68 2.20
C VAL A 98 2.85 -1.48 1.27
N ILE A 99 4.06 -1.23 0.78
CA ILE A 99 4.37 -0.16 -0.17
C ILE A 99 4.75 -0.82 -1.49
N THR A 100 4.02 -0.49 -2.55
CA THR A 100 4.32 -0.91 -3.91
C THR A 100 4.91 0.26 -4.71
N ASN A 101 5.31 -0.01 -5.94
CA ASN A 101 5.67 1.03 -6.91
C ASN A 101 4.52 1.98 -7.30
N LYS A 102 3.25 1.70 -6.93
CA LYS A 102 2.10 2.55 -7.27
C LYS A 102 1.29 3.02 -6.07
N ARG A 103 1.16 2.22 -5.01
CA ARG A 103 0.20 2.42 -3.92
C ARG A 103 0.78 1.99 -2.58
N THR A 104 0.16 2.50 -1.53
CA THR A 104 0.43 2.10 -0.15
C THR A 104 -0.84 1.50 0.43
N TYR A 105 -0.69 0.41 1.16
CA TYR A 105 -1.77 -0.33 1.78
C TYR A 105 -1.54 -0.43 3.29
N TYR A 106 -2.59 -0.21 4.05
CA TYR A 106 -2.60 -0.34 5.50
C TYR A 106 -3.53 -1.49 5.90
N PHE A 107 -3.00 -2.43 6.66
CA PHE A 107 -3.72 -3.63 7.07
C PHE A 107 -3.77 -3.71 8.59
N ASN A 108 -4.91 -4.15 9.10
CA ASN A 108 -5.04 -4.68 10.44
C ASN A 108 -5.17 -6.20 10.33
N LEU A 109 -4.24 -6.93 10.93
CA LEU A 109 -4.17 -8.37 10.88
C LEU A 109 -4.74 -8.95 12.18
N SER A 110 -5.58 -9.97 12.02
CA SER A 110 -6.08 -10.78 13.13
C SER A 110 -6.21 -12.22 12.71
N THR A 111 -6.23 -13.14 13.67
CA THR A 111 -6.56 -14.53 13.38
C THR A 111 -7.96 -14.89 13.85
N ILE A 112 -8.59 -15.80 13.12
CA ILE A 112 -9.81 -16.49 13.53
C ILE A 112 -9.53 -17.96 13.87
N ASP A 113 -10.46 -18.56 14.61
CA ASP A 113 -10.44 -20.00 14.89
C ASP A 113 -10.66 -20.80 13.60
N ALA A 114 -9.79 -21.79 13.36
CA ALA A 114 -9.86 -22.67 12.19
C ALA A 114 -11.13 -23.52 12.11
N ARG A 115 -11.86 -23.66 13.23
CA ARG A 115 -13.14 -24.35 13.29
C ARG A 115 -14.26 -23.63 12.52
N VAL A 116 -14.09 -22.34 12.22
CA VAL A 116 -15.07 -21.54 11.47
C VAL A 116 -14.60 -21.36 10.02
N VAL A 117 -14.84 -22.39 9.20
CA VAL A 117 -14.36 -22.47 7.81
C VAL A 117 -14.96 -21.36 6.91
N SER A 118 -16.17 -20.88 7.21
CA SER A 118 -16.87 -19.84 6.43
C SER A 118 -16.13 -18.51 6.40
N ASP A 119 -15.39 -18.19 7.46
CA ASP A 119 -14.79 -16.87 7.68
C ASP A 119 -13.32 -16.84 7.25
N MET A 120 -12.76 -18.02 7.00
CA MET A 120 -11.38 -18.24 6.61
C MET A 120 -11.04 -17.49 5.32
N THR A 121 -9.89 -16.82 5.30
CA THR A 121 -9.42 -16.08 4.14
C THR A 121 -8.17 -16.75 3.56
N TYR A 122 -8.28 -17.30 2.36
CA TYR A 122 -7.14 -17.85 1.63
C TYR A 122 -6.51 -16.81 0.70
N LEU A 123 -7.35 -16.04 0.01
CA LEU A 123 -6.90 -15.08 -0.99
C LEU A 123 -7.71 -13.79 -0.85
N VAL A 124 -7.01 -12.66 -0.82
CA VAL A 124 -7.60 -11.33 -0.94
C VAL A 124 -7.09 -10.73 -2.23
N ARG A 125 -8.00 -10.38 -3.14
CA ARG A 125 -7.70 -9.68 -4.38
C ARG A 125 -8.16 -8.24 -4.28
N PHE A 126 -7.24 -7.34 -4.61
CA PHE A 126 -7.60 -5.94 -4.77
C PHE A 126 -8.15 -5.69 -6.17
N GLU A 127 -9.37 -5.19 -6.21
CA GLU A 127 -9.98 -4.63 -7.40
C GLU A 127 -9.75 -3.14 -7.44
N TYR A 128 -9.40 -2.66 -8.62
CA TYR A 128 -9.16 -1.25 -8.86
C TYR A 128 -10.29 -0.78 -9.74
N SER A 129 -11.31 -0.20 -9.11
CA SER A 129 -12.36 0.42 -9.89
C SER A 129 -11.74 1.55 -10.71
N ASN A 130 -11.83 1.43 -12.04
CA ASN A 130 -11.58 2.52 -12.97
C ASN A 130 -12.70 3.55 -12.94
N ALA A 131 -13.61 3.48 -11.96
CA ALA A 131 -14.44 4.61 -11.63
C ALA A 131 -13.50 5.77 -11.27
N ALA A 132 -13.18 6.59 -12.26
CA ALA A 132 -13.22 8.02 -12.09
C ALA A 132 -14.41 8.27 -11.19
N PHE A 133 -14.15 8.56 -9.92
CA PHE A 133 -15.11 8.69 -8.84
C PHE A 133 -16.48 9.14 -9.39
N THR A 134 -17.39 8.20 -9.67
CA THR A 134 -18.78 8.54 -9.93
C THR A 134 -19.38 8.73 -8.55
N SER A 135 -19.09 9.91 -8.01
CA SER A 135 -19.50 10.38 -6.70
C SER A 135 -21.04 10.50 -6.66
N ASN A 136 -21.74 9.40 -6.42
CA ASN A 136 -23.18 9.41 -6.15
C ASN A 136 -23.52 9.76 -4.69
N GLY A 137 -22.50 10.03 -3.87
CA GLY A 137 -22.55 11.06 -2.84
C GLY A 137 -21.40 11.99 -3.14
N ALA A 138 -21.69 13.23 -3.52
CA ALA A 138 -20.68 14.20 -3.95
C ALA A 138 -19.80 14.62 -2.76
N PHE A 139 -18.84 13.79 -2.36
CA PHE A 139 -17.58 14.30 -1.82
C PHE A 139 -16.89 14.99 -2.99
N LYS A 140 -17.33 16.21 -3.31
CA LYS A 140 -16.52 17.11 -4.09
C LYS A 140 -15.27 17.30 -3.25
N PRO A 141 -14.07 16.87 -3.69
CA PRO A 141 -12.86 17.30 -3.04
C PRO A 141 -13.01 18.81 -2.94
N LYS A 142 -12.95 19.36 -1.71
CA LYS A 142 -12.96 20.80 -1.56
C LYS A 142 -11.78 21.27 -2.39
N LEU A 143 -12.06 21.86 -3.55
CA LEU A 143 -11.01 22.49 -4.32
C LEU A 143 -10.42 23.53 -3.37
N PRO A 144 -9.10 23.54 -3.18
CA PRO A 144 -8.49 24.45 -2.22
C PRO A 144 -8.96 25.86 -2.52
N ASP A 145 -9.51 26.54 -1.50
CA ASP A 145 -9.99 27.92 -1.67
C ASP A 145 -8.83 28.82 -2.14
N ALA A 146 -7.59 28.47 -1.76
CA ALA A 146 -6.36 29.04 -2.28
C ALA A 146 -5.18 28.07 -2.12
N TYR A 147 -4.27 28.06 -3.09
CA TYR A 147 -2.95 27.43 -2.97
C TYR A 147 -1.92 28.44 -2.45
N ASN A 148 -1.04 28.00 -1.56
CA ASN A 148 0.11 28.77 -1.12
C ASN A 148 1.39 28.26 -1.80
N PHE A 149 1.97 29.09 -2.66
CA PHE A 149 3.25 28.82 -3.34
C PHE A 149 4.44 29.49 -2.64
N ASN A 150 4.24 30.13 -1.49
CA ASN A 150 5.28 30.90 -0.81
C ASN A 150 6.21 29.99 0.00
N TYR A 151 7.08 29.28 -0.70
CA TYR A 151 8.11 28.40 -0.14
C TYR A 151 9.51 28.90 -0.48
N LYS A 152 10.44 28.72 0.46
CA LYS A 152 11.87 28.98 0.24
C LYS A 152 12.66 27.71 0.44
N LEU A 153 13.59 27.44 -0.47
CA LEU A 153 14.55 26.37 -0.32
C LEU A 153 15.87 26.94 0.23
N LYS A 154 16.37 26.33 1.29
CA LYS A 154 17.69 26.59 1.89
C LYS A 154 18.55 25.33 1.78
N ASP A 155 19.87 25.46 1.84
CA ASP A 155 20.81 24.33 1.92
C ASP A 155 20.71 23.33 0.75
N ASP A 156 20.36 23.82 -0.46
CA ASP A 156 20.09 23.03 -1.67
C ASP A 156 21.34 22.39 -2.29
N LYS A 157 21.98 21.49 -1.57
CA LYS A 157 23.15 20.72 -2.03
C LYS A 157 22.70 19.50 -2.84
N LYS A 158 21.90 19.74 -3.89
CA LYS A 158 21.26 18.72 -4.75
C LYS A 158 20.00 18.10 -4.15
N SER A 159 19.11 18.89 -3.55
CA SER A 159 17.81 18.39 -3.09
C SER A 159 16.97 17.78 -4.21
N GLY A 160 17.18 18.25 -5.44
CA GLY A 160 16.36 17.86 -6.60
C GLY A 160 14.95 18.46 -6.58
N LEU A 161 14.63 19.32 -5.60
CA LEU A 161 13.33 19.96 -5.50
C LEU A 161 13.15 20.98 -6.63
N VAL A 162 12.07 20.83 -7.38
CA VAL A 162 11.66 21.73 -8.47
C VAL A 162 10.65 22.75 -7.95
N ARG A 163 9.70 22.32 -7.12
CA ARG A 163 8.63 23.16 -6.60
C ARG A 163 8.10 22.63 -5.28
N ALA A 164 7.65 23.54 -4.42
CA ALA A 164 6.85 23.25 -3.23
C ALA A 164 5.64 24.19 -3.16
N PHE A 165 4.48 23.67 -2.77
CA PHE A 165 3.27 24.45 -2.48
C PHE A 165 2.35 23.68 -1.53
N ASP A 166 1.39 24.36 -0.90
CA ASP A 166 0.32 23.71 -0.12
C ASP A 166 -1.06 24.17 -0.55
N ASP A 167 -2.06 23.36 -0.24
CA ASP A 167 -3.49 23.69 -0.38
C ASP A 167 -4.18 24.05 0.94
N GLY A 168 -3.40 24.15 2.03
CA GLY A 168 -3.91 24.34 3.39
C GLY A 168 -4.02 23.04 4.19
N ASP A 169 -4.15 21.89 3.54
CA ASP A 169 -4.26 20.57 4.17
C ASP A 169 -2.99 19.72 3.95
N PHE A 170 -2.45 19.72 2.73
CA PHE A 170 -1.30 18.95 2.28
C PHE A 170 -0.22 19.81 1.63
N THR A 171 1.04 19.34 1.72
CA THR A 171 2.18 19.97 1.05
C THR A 171 2.61 19.14 -0.15
N TYR A 172 2.70 19.75 -1.32
CA TYR A 172 3.07 19.14 -2.59
C TYR A 172 4.51 19.51 -2.94
N LEU A 173 5.36 18.50 -3.09
CA LEU A 173 6.76 18.65 -3.46
C LEU A 173 6.99 17.99 -4.81
N GLN A 174 7.48 18.75 -5.78
CA GLN A 174 7.90 18.21 -7.07
C GLN A 174 9.41 18.03 -7.07
N PHE A 175 9.89 16.83 -7.42
CA PHE A 175 11.31 16.55 -7.59
C PHE A 175 11.64 16.33 -9.08
N LYS A 176 12.90 16.56 -9.47
CA LYS A 176 13.38 16.35 -10.85
C LYS A 176 13.21 14.91 -11.32
N SER A 177 13.36 13.95 -10.41
CA SER A 177 13.05 12.54 -10.61
C SER A 177 12.51 11.96 -9.30
N THR A 178 11.48 11.13 -9.39
CA THR A 178 10.92 10.39 -8.25
C THR A 178 11.71 9.11 -7.92
N SER A 179 12.69 8.74 -8.76
CA SER A 179 13.54 7.54 -8.56
C SER A 179 14.66 7.73 -7.52
N ASP A 180 14.93 8.97 -7.10
CA ASP A 180 16.03 9.33 -6.20
C ASP A 180 15.53 10.37 -5.17
N LEU A 181 14.47 9.99 -4.45
CA LEU A 181 13.83 10.84 -3.46
C LEU A 181 14.68 10.91 -2.17
N PRO A 182 14.93 12.12 -1.62
CA PRO A 182 15.52 12.24 -0.29
C PRO A 182 14.52 11.77 0.78
N ALA A 183 15.05 11.37 1.94
CA ALA A 183 14.21 11.22 3.13
C ALA A 183 13.67 12.58 3.56
N ILE A 184 12.38 12.64 3.89
CA ILE A 184 11.67 13.87 4.21
C ILE A 184 11.30 13.85 5.69
N PHE A 185 11.70 14.89 6.40
CA PHE A 185 11.37 15.11 7.81
C PHE A 185 10.69 16.46 7.95
N TRP A 186 9.92 16.67 9.01
CA TRP A 186 9.52 18.01 9.44
C TRP A 186 10.26 18.40 10.71
N ILE A 187 10.39 19.71 10.92
CA ILE A 187 10.94 20.27 12.15
C ILE A 187 9.78 20.89 12.92
N ASP A 188 9.58 20.43 14.16
CA ASP A 188 8.54 20.98 15.02
C ASP A 188 8.92 22.34 15.62
N SER A 189 7.99 22.95 16.37
CA SER A 189 8.21 24.25 17.01
C SER A 189 9.34 24.24 18.05
N SER A 190 9.70 23.06 18.57
CA SER A 190 10.82 22.88 19.50
C SER A 190 12.16 22.67 18.78
N GLY A 191 12.16 22.54 17.45
CA GLY A 191 13.34 22.29 16.65
C GLY A 191 13.68 20.80 16.47
N LYS A 192 12.81 19.89 16.92
CA LYS A 192 13.03 18.44 16.79
C LYS A 192 12.63 17.94 15.42
N GLU A 193 13.48 17.10 14.82
CA GLU A 193 13.19 16.41 13.57
C GLU A 193 12.21 15.25 13.82
N SER A 194 11.22 15.08 12.95
CA SER A 194 10.26 13.98 12.99
C SER A 194 9.88 13.54 11.58
N ILE A 195 9.52 12.27 11.42
CA ILE A 195 9.10 11.71 10.13
C ILE A 195 7.77 12.32 9.67
N VAL A 196 7.58 12.39 8.34
CA VAL A 196 6.28 12.72 7.73
C VAL A 196 5.72 11.52 6.98
N ASN A 197 4.40 11.42 6.98
CA ASN A 197 3.72 10.54 6.03
C ASN A 197 3.61 11.26 4.69
N TYR A 198 3.89 10.55 3.60
CA TYR A 198 3.72 11.06 2.26
C TYR A 198 3.25 9.97 1.30
N ARG A 199 2.64 10.40 0.19
CA ARG A 199 2.28 9.56 -0.96
C ARG A 199 2.81 10.20 -2.25
N ILE A 200 2.88 9.43 -3.33
CA ILE A 200 3.22 9.97 -4.66
C ILE A 200 1.92 10.12 -5.46
N GLN A 201 1.66 11.32 -5.98
CA GLN A 201 0.50 11.62 -6.82
C GLN A 201 0.95 12.39 -8.07
N GLY A 202 0.99 11.69 -9.20
CA GLY A 202 1.53 12.24 -10.44
C GLY A 202 3.01 12.64 -10.26
N PRO A 203 3.41 13.88 -10.56
CA PRO A 203 4.79 14.34 -10.39
C PRO A 203 5.13 14.76 -8.96
N TYR A 204 4.18 14.69 -8.02
CA TYR A 204 4.33 15.24 -6.68
C TYR A 204 4.49 14.16 -5.61
N VAL A 205 5.37 14.42 -4.67
CA VAL A 205 5.35 13.84 -3.33
C VAL A 205 4.41 14.70 -2.48
N VAL A 206 3.29 14.13 -2.07
CA VAL A 206 2.26 14.78 -1.26
C VAL A 206 2.48 14.40 0.19
N VAL A 207 2.98 15.34 0.97
CA VAL A 207 3.11 15.23 2.42
C VAL A 207 1.74 15.49 3.04
N GLU A 208 1.28 14.57 3.88
CA GLU A 208 -0.09 14.55 4.42
C GLU A 208 -0.32 15.54 5.57
N ARG A 209 0.30 16.72 5.45
CA ARG A 209 0.13 17.87 6.34
C ARG A 209 0.80 19.12 5.78
N VAL A 210 0.41 20.28 6.32
CA VAL A 210 1.15 21.54 6.18
C VAL A 210 2.04 21.75 7.40
N VAL A 211 3.33 22.03 7.17
CA VAL A 211 4.33 22.31 8.22
C VAL A 211 5.20 23.50 7.84
N ASP A 212 5.80 24.15 8.84
CA ASP A 212 6.62 25.34 8.62
C ASP A 212 7.97 25.02 7.97
N LYS A 213 8.54 23.85 8.28
CA LYS A 213 9.86 23.44 7.77
C LYS A 213 9.87 21.94 7.47
N LEU A 214 10.34 21.62 6.28
CA LEU A 214 10.69 20.27 5.85
C LEU A 214 12.19 20.17 5.63
N LEU A 215 12.79 19.08 6.10
CA LEU A 215 14.19 18.77 5.91
C LEU A 215 14.31 17.60 4.94
N LEU A 216 15.16 17.77 3.93
CA LEU A 216 15.46 16.79 2.90
C LEU A 216 16.86 16.23 3.14
N ARG A 217 16.95 14.91 3.35
CA ARG A 217 18.21 14.23 3.64
C ARG A 217 18.54 13.16 2.60
N ARG A 218 19.81 13.13 2.19
CA ARG A 218 20.42 12.03 1.43
C ARG A 218 21.84 11.86 1.93
N GLY A 219 22.00 10.97 2.91
CA GLY A 219 23.15 10.98 3.83
C GLY A 219 23.10 12.23 4.72
N GLY A 220 23.69 13.32 4.23
CA GLY A 220 23.60 14.64 4.87
C GLY A 220 22.32 15.41 4.50
N ILE A 221 22.19 16.62 5.03
CA ILE A 221 21.13 17.56 4.63
C ILE A 221 21.42 18.04 3.21
N VAL A 222 20.46 17.81 2.32
CA VAL A 222 20.51 18.24 0.92
C VAL A 222 19.56 19.38 0.59
N GLY A 223 18.65 19.73 1.52
CA GLY A 223 17.80 20.91 1.41
C GLY A 223 16.87 21.07 2.61
N THR A 224 16.48 22.31 2.88
CA THR A 224 15.44 22.67 3.86
C THR A 224 14.37 23.49 3.16
N VAL A 225 13.16 22.97 3.08
CA VAL A 225 12.01 23.66 2.50
C VAL A 225 11.28 24.41 3.61
N ILE A 226 11.17 25.72 3.48
CA ILE A 226 10.60 26.60 4.49
C ILE A 226 9.32 27.21 3.93
N ARG A 227 8.19 26.89 4.55
CA ARG A 227 6.92 27.51 4.25
C ARG A 227 6.90 28.94 4.80
N LYS A 228 6.35 29.87 4.03
CA LYS A 228 5.97 31.19 4.51
C LYS A 228 4.46 31.30 4.46
N LYS A 229 3.87 31.96 5.45
CA LYS A 229 2.45 32.31 5.41
C LYS A 229 2.17 33.08 4.11
N ALA A 230 1.08 32.71 3.44
CA ALA A 230 0.56 33.50 2.34
C ALA A 230 0.33 34.93 2.84
N LYS A 231 0.77 35.94 2.08
CA LYS A 231 0.34 37.31 2.37
C LYS A 231 -1.15 37.35 2.07
N ASN A 232 -1.99 37.48 3.09
CA ASN A 232 -3.40 37.75 2.88
C ASN A 232 -3.50 39.08 2.12
N ASN A 233 -3.82 39.03 0.83
CA ASN A 233 -4.37 40.19 0.13
C ASN A 233 -5.85 40.35 0.48
N SER A 234 -6.18 40.32 1.78
CA SER A 234 -7.50 40.72 2.26
C SER A 234 -7.50 42.24 2.40
N GLY A 235 -7.35 42.92 1.27
CA GLY A 235 -7.82 44.29 1.08
C GLY A 235 -9.30 44.22 0.74
N TYR A 236 -10.15 44.00 1.73
CA TYR A 236 -11.53 44.48 1.66
C TYR A 236 -11.67 45.57 2.70
N LEU A 237 -12.06 46.74 2.19
CA LEU A 237 -12.23 48.00 2.91
C LEU A 237 -13.20 47.82 4.08
N SER A 238 -12.95 48.61 5.13
CA SER A 238 -13.81 48.72 6.31
C SER A 238 -15.22 49.17 5.93
N SER A 239 -16.21 48.66 6.65
CA SER A 239 -17.46 49.39 6.86
C SER A 239 -17.89 49.20 8.31
N ASN A 240 -17.70 50.25 9.11
CA ASN A 240 -18.64 50.76 10.11
C ASN A 240 -18.43 52.27 10.17
#